data_AF-A0A4Y2QHP9-F1
#
_entry.id   AF-A0A4Y2QHP9-F1
#
_cell.length_a   1.000
_cell.length_b   1.000
_cell.length_c   1.000
_cell.angle_alpha   90.00
_cell.angle_beta   90.00
_cell.angle_gamma   90.00
#
_symmetry.space_group_name_H-M   'P 1'
#
loop_
_entity.id
_entity.type
_entity.pdbx_description
1 polymer ?
#
loop_
_entity_poly.entity_id
_entity_poly.type
_entity_poly.pdbx_seq_one_letter_code
_entity_poly.pdbx_strand_id
1 'polypeptide(L)'
;MSILTWYALRRNRQMFTTLMSSLNNSHPFKLTKFETCFLFLICSTPIIHTSMKGISVFFSHEGENTIYGVEVNPNLKGTVSIIKFMVTYLVYPTWVNFLVLIYCLLCKTLCRALSNLSTAIEKCSPQQFTLSRQVDIIKQELEINRVVRYLQAIFSVPSLLLSIAHFGVFISALGTSFNVPTLKIGWYFVIKFSLTLANSFIGLVTFLWMAGGLPDEAAKFKEAFRRKISQRVMFLRKEEEIHFEKYLPDVSSYVLSGWNIIYFQRSSILAVAGTLLTYTILLIN
;
A
#
# COMPACT_ATOMS: atom_id res chain seq x y z
N MET A 1 2.91 11.60 -12.08
CA MET A 1 3.08 10.54 -11.05
C MET A 1 3.31 9.16 -11.65
N SER A 2 2.44 8.61 -12.49
CA SER A 2 2.56 7.21 -12.96
C SER A 2 3.81 6.92 -13.81
N ILE A 3 4.30 7.88 -14.60
CA ILE A 3 5.59 7.75 -15.31
C ILE A 3 6.76 7.72 -14.33
N LEU A 4 6.71 8.53 -13.26
CA LEU A 4 7.76 8.59 -12.24
C LEU A 4 7.78 7.32 -11.40
N THR A 5 6.61 6.77 -11.02
CA THR A 5 6.54 5.48 -10.30
C THR A 5 7.01 4.33 -11.18
N TRP A 6 6.61 4.31 -12.45
CA TRP A 6 7.11 3.32 -13.41
C TRP A 6 8.61 3.42 -13.62
N TYR A 7 9.16 4.63 -13.79
CA TYR A 7 10.59 4.85 -13.95
C TYR A 7 11.38 4.42 -12.72
N ALA A 8 10.90 4.76 -11.52
CA ALA A 8 11.52 4.35 -10.27
C ALA A 8 11.54 2.82 -10.11
N LEU A 9 10.44 2.14 -10.42
CA LEU A 9 10.38 0.67 -10.40
C LEU A 9 11.25 0.03 -11.48
N ARG A 10 11.28 0.60 -12.68
CA ARG A 10 12.11 0.12 -13.80
C ARG A 10 13.59 0.20 -13.47
N ARG A 11 14.04 1.28 -12.83
CA ARG A 11 15.43 1.44 -12.37
C ARG A 11 15.85 0.32 -11.41
N ASN A 12 14.91 -0.16 -10.59
CA ASN A 12 15.13 -1.22 -9.61
C ASN A 12 14.66 -2.60 -10.06
N ARG A 13 14.44 -2.81 -11.37
CA ARG A 13 13.83 -4.05 -11.91
C ARG A 13 14.58 -5.32 -11.50
N GLN A 14 15.92 -5.31 -11.53
CA GLN A 14 16.72 -6.48 -11.14
C GLN A 14 16.49 -6.83 -9.67
N MET A 15 16.56 -5.86 -8.77
CA MET A 15 16.26 -6.05 -7.35
C MET A 15 14.81 -6.52 -7.13
N PHE A 16 13.85 -6.01 -7.89
CA PHE A 16 12.46 -6.47 -7.83
C PHE A 16 12.31 -7.94 -8.24
N THR A 17 13.00 -8.38 -9.29
CA THR A 17 13.02 -9.80 -9.68
C THR A 17 13.66 -10.67 -8.60
N THR A 18 14.77 -10.23 -8.00
CA THR A 18 15.41 -10.91 -6.87
C THR A 18 14.49 -11.01 -5.65
N LEU A 19 13.79 -9.92 -5.31
CA LEU A 19 12.81 -9.86 -4.23
C LEU A 19 11.69 -10.90 -4.43
N MET A 20 11.10 -10.91 -5.63
CA MET A 20 10.02 -11.84 -5.96
C MET A 20 10.49 -13.30 -5.95
N SER A 21 11.69 -13.58 -6.46
CA SER A 21 12.27 -14.93 -6.41
C SER A 21 12.55 -15.38 -4.98
N SER A 22 13.17 -14.52 -4.16
CA SER A 22 13.47 -14.82 -2.76
C SER A 22 12.20 -15.09 -1.97
N LEU A 23 11.16 -14.27 -2.15
CA LEU A 23 9.89 -14.46 -1.48
C LEU A 23 9.16 -15.70 -1.97
N ASN A 24 9.14 -15.99 -3.28
CA ASN A 24 8.45 -17.17 -3.78
C ASN A 24 9.07 -18.48 -3.27
N ASN A 25 10.39 -18.51 -3.10
CA ASN A 25 11.11 -19.67 -2.59
C ASN A 25 10.89 -19.88 -1.08
N SER A 26 10.79 -18.80 -0.29
CA SER A 26 10.62 -18.89 1.17
C SER A 26 9.15 -18.93 1.62
N HIS A 27 8.29 -18.15 0.96
CA HIS A 27 6.90 -17.89 1.31
C HIS A 27 6.05 -17.65 0.05
N PRO A 28 5.51 -18.71 -0.59
CA PRO A 28 4.85 -18.58 -1.89
C PRO A 28 3.67 -17.61 -1.85
N PHE A 29 3.60 -16.73 -2.85
CA PHE A 29 2.50 -15.79 -3.04
C PHE A 29 1.23 -16.54 -3.41
N LYS A 30 0.35 -16.74 -2.43
CA LYS A 30 -1.02 -17.19 -2.68
C LYS A 30 -1.97 -16.02 -2.46
N LEU A 31 -2.54 -15.53 -3.55
CA LEU A 31 -3.67 -14.61 -3.50
C LEU A 31 -4.84 -15.32 -2.84
N THR A 32 -5.36 -14.69 -1.80
CA THR A 32 -6.64 -15.06 -1.19
C THR A 32 -7.79 -14.68 -2.12
N LYS A 33 -8.97 -15.30 -1.93
CA LYS A 33 -10.18 -14.94 -2.68
C LYS A 33 -10.48 -13.44 -2.62
N PHE A 34 -10.22 -12.81 -1.47
CA PHE A 34 -10.39 -11.38 -1.25
C PHE A 34 -9.43 -10.57 -2.13
N GLU A 35 -8.14 -10.88 -2.12
CA GLU A 35 -7.14 -10.16 -2.92
C GLU A 35 -7.37 -10.33 -4.43
N THR A 36 -7.82 -11.49 -4.88
CA THR A 36 -8.25 -11.71 -6.27
C THR A 36 -9.44 -10.83 -6.65
N CYS A 37 -10.40 -10.65 -5.73
CA CYS A 37 -11.51 -9.74 -5.92
C CYS A 37 -11.03 -8.28 -6.07
N PHE A 38 -10.11 -7.82 -5.20
CA PHE A 38 -9.52 -6.48 -5.35
C PHE A 38 -8.81 -6.30 -6.68
N LEU A 39 -8.02 -7.28 -7.10
CA LEU A 39 -7.35 -7.22 -8.40
C LEU A 39 -8.35 -7.08 -9.54
N PHE A 40 -9.43 -7.86 -9.52
CA PHE A 40 -10.51 -7.77 -10.50
C PHE A 40 -11.19 -6.38 -10.50
N LEU A 41 -11.49 -5.83 -9.32
CA LEU A 41 -12.05 -4.48 -9.18
C LEU A 41 -11.11 -3.39 -9.72
N ILE A 42 -9.82 -3.49 -9.43
CA ILE A 42 -8.80 -2.54 -9.92
C ILE A 42 -8.73 -2.58 -11.45
N CYS A 43 -8.69 -3.80 -12.03
CA CYS A 43 -8.61 -3.99 -13.48
C CYS A 43 -9.89 -3.58 -14.22
N SER A 44 -11.06 -3.66 -13.57
CA SER A 44 -12.34 -3.24 -14.16
C SER A 44 -12.63 -1.74 -14.01
N THR A 45 -11.92 -1.05 -13.11
CA THR A 45 -12.09 0.39 -12.85
C THR A 45 -12.07 1.30 -14.10
N PRO A 46 -11.14 1.16 -15.06
CA PRO A 46 -11.09 2.08 -16.20
C PRO A 46 -12.26 1.84 -17.16
N ILE A 47 -12.73 0.60 -17.27
CA ILE A 47 -13.93 0.24 -18.04
C ILE A 47 -15.16 0.86 -17.40
N ILE A 48 -15.36 0.65 -16.08
CA ILE A 48 -16.52 1.18 -15.35
C ILE A 48 -16.62 2.69 -15.50
N HIS A 49 -15.54 3.43 -15.24
CA HIS A 49 -15.57 4.89 -15.33
C HIS A 49 -15.75 5.41 -16.76
N THR A 50 -15.13 4.75 -17.74
CA THR A 50 -15.29 5.15 -19.16
C THR A 50 -16.71 4.90 -19.63
N SER A 51 -17.31 3.76 -19.28
CA SER A 51 -18.71 3.45 -19.58
C SER A 51 -19.67 4.43 -18.90
N MET A 52 -19.46 4.75 -17.62
CA MET A 52 -20.26 5.77 -16.93
C MET A 52 -20.21 7.14 -17.61
N LYS A 53 -19.01 7.54 -18.09
CA LYS A 53 -18.87 8.80 -18.82
C LYS A 53 -19.58 8.75 -20.17
N GLY A 54 -19.45 7.66 -20.91
CA GLY A 54 -20.17 7.44 -22.17
C GLY A 54 -21.68 7.57 -21.98
N ILE A 55 -22.22 6.91 -20.96
CA ILE A 55 -23.64 7.01 -20.56
C ILE A 55 -24.01 8.47 -20.25
N SER A 56 -23.20 9.18 -19.44
CA SER A 56 -23.50 10.59 -19.11
C SER A 56 -23.55 11.50 -20.34
N VAL A 57 -22.67 11.27 -21.33
CA VAL A 57 -22.62 12.06 -22.57
C VAL A 57 -23.80 11.71 -23.47
N PHE A 58 -24.21 10.45 -23.53
CA PHE A 58 -25.39 10.02 -24.30
C PHE A 58 -26.67 10.67 -23.77
N PHE A 59 -26.81 10.79 -22.45
CA PHE A 59 -27.99 11.38 -21.81
C PHE A 59 -27.94 12.91 -21.65
N SER A 60 -26.79 13.55 -21.89
CA SER A 60 -26.64 15.01 -21.79
C SER A 60 -26.54 15.61 -23.20
N HIS A 61 -27.60 16.25 -23.69
CA HIS A 61 -27.65 16.87 -25.02
C HIS A 61 -26.88 18.19 -25.16
N GLU A 62 -26.06 18.57 -24.19
CA GLU A 62 -25.42 19.88 -24.18
C GLU A 62 -23.90 19.83 -24.32
N GLY A 63 -23.41 20.61 -25.29
CA GLY A 63 -22.02 21.04 -25.38
C GLY A 63 -21.57 21.31 -26.82
N GLU A 64 -20.89 22.43 -27.05
CA GLU A 64 -20.25 22.77 -28.33
C GLU A 64 -19.38 21.61 -28.83
N ASN A 65 -19.46 21.30 -30.13
CA ASN A 65 -18.73 20.20 -30.76
C ASN A 65 -17.27 20.55 -31.05
N THR A 66 -16.57 21.10 -30.06
CA THR A 66 -15.18 21.51 -30.19
C THR A 66 -14.24 20.58 -29.43
N ILE A 67 -13.11 20.24 -30.05
CA ILE A 67 -11.95 19.59 -29.40
C ILE A 67 -10.78 20.57 -29.56
N TYR A 68 -10.18 21.01 -28.44
CA TYR A 68 -9.07 21.98 -28.45
C TYR A 68 -9.36 23.25 -29.26
N GLY A 69 -10.62 23.71 -29.26
CA GLY A 69 -11.05 24.91 -30.01
C GLY A 69 -11.39 24.68 -31.49
N VAL A 70 -11.27 23.45 -31.99
CA VAL A 70 -11.60 23.08 -33.37
C VAL A 70 -12.93 22.37 -33.41
N GLU A 71 -13.86 22.82 -34.25
CA GLU A 71 -15.11 22.12 -34.52
C GLU A 71 -14.84 20.76 -35.15
N VAL A 72 -15.48 19.73 -34.61
CA VAL A 72 -15.31 18.34 -35.03
C VAL A 72 -16.64 17.64 -35.09
N ASN A 73 -16.71 16.58 -35.91
CA ASN A 73 -17.88 15.71 -35.92
C ASN A 73 -18.11 15.10 -34.52
N PRO A 74 -19.37 15.05 -34.03
CA PRO A 74 -19.76 14.39 -32.78
C PRO A 74 -19.14 12.99 -32.56
N ASN A 75 -19.02 12.18 -33.61
CA ASN A 75 -18.43 10.85 -33.53
C ASN A 75 -16.96 10.89 -33.14
N LEU A 76 -16.18 11.79 -33.77
CA LEU A 76 -14.77 11.98 -33.45
C LEU A 76 -14.58 12.52 -32.02
N LYS A 77 -15.44 13.45 -31.59
CA LYS A 77 -15.49 13.95 -30.21
C LYS A 77 -15.77 12.85 -29.19
N GLY A 78 -16.73 11.97 -29.48
CA GLY A 78 -17.04 10.79 -28.68
C GLY A 78 -15.81 9.89 -28.52
N THR A 79 -15.18 9.50 -29.64
CA THR A 79 -14.01 8.62 -29.64
C THR A 79 -12.83 9.22 -28.87
N VAL A 80 -12.45 10.48 -29.14
CA VAL A 80 -11.34 11.14 -28.46
C VAL A 80 -11.61 11.27 -26.95
N SER A 81 -12.84 11.60 -26.57
CA SER A 81 -13.26 11.67 -25.17
C SER A 81 -13.10 10.31 -24.49
N ILE A 82 -13.63 9.24 -25.07
CA ILE A 82 -13.52 7.87 -24.54
C ILE A 82 -12.06 7.47 -24.35
N ILE A 83 -11.20 7.69 -25.35
CA ILE A 83 -9.76 7.38 -25.26
C ILE A 83 -9.12 8.16 -24.12
N LYS A 84 -9.38 9.47 -24.04
CA LYS A 84 -8.84 10.33 -22.99
C LYS A 84 -9.26 9.84 -21.60
N PHE A 85 -10.53 9.50 -21.41
CA PHE A 85 -11.02 8.98 -20.14
C PHE A 85 -10.41 7.62 -19.81
N MET A 86 -10.34 6.70 -20.76
CA MET A 86 -9.74 5.37 -20.57
C MET A 86 -8.27 5.50 -20.13
N VAL A 87 -7.47 6.32 -20.83
CA VAL A 87 -6.07 6.58 -20.46
C VAL A 87 -5.97 7.23 -19.08
N THR A 88 -6.84 8.20 -18.78
CA THR A 88 -6.86 8.87 -17.47
C THR A 88 -7.10 7.86 -16.34
N TYR A 89 -8.11 7.00 -16.49
CA TYR A 89 -8.47 6.02 -15.45
C TYR A 89 -7.49 4.84 -15.34
N LEU A 90 -6.82 4.48 -16.44
CA LEU A 90 -5.69 3.54 -16.42
C LEU A 90 -4.52 4.10 -15.58
N VAL A 91 -4.20 5.39 -15.75
CA VAL A 91 -3.12 6.07 -15.02
C VAL A 91 -3.47 6.26 -13.55
N TYR A 92 -4.68 6.74 -13.25
CA TYR A 92 -5.25 6.79 -11.90
C TYR A 92 -6.77 6.60 -11.96
N PRO A 93 -7.35 5.65 -11.21
CA PRO A 93 -6.73 4.99 -10.05
C PRO A 93 -6.08 3.63 -10.35
N THR A 94 -6.24 3.04 -11.54
CA THR A 94 -5.89 1.63 -11.79
C THR A 94 -4.42 1.30 -11.53
N TRP A 95 -3.48 2.00 -12.18
CA TRP A 95 -2.04 1.75 -11.98
C TRP A 95 -1.60 1.99 -10.53
N VAL A 96 -2.08 3.06 -9.91
CA VAL A 96 -1.75 3.40 -8.52
C VAL A 96 -2.25 2.33 -7.55
N ASN A 97 -3.50 1.92 -7.66
CA ASN A 97 -4.07 0.88 -6.82
C ASN A 97 -3.38 -0.48 -7.04
N PHE A 98 -2.99 -0.79 -8.27
CA PHE A 98 -2.25 -2.01 -8.58
C PHE A 98 -0.90 -2.05 -7.85
N LEU A 99 -0.15 -0.94 -7.87
CA LEU A 99 1.10 -0.83 -7.13
C LEU A 99 0.90 -0.89 -5.61
N VAL A 100 -0.16 -0.24 -5.09
CA VAL A 100 -0.54 -0.36 -3.68
C VAL A 100 -0.84 -1.80 -3.32
N LEU A 101 -1.59 -2.54 -4.15
CA LEU A 101 -1.90 -3.95 -3.90
C LEU A 101 -0.62 -4.79 -3.83
N ILE A 102 0.29 -4.65 -4.79
CA ILE A 102 1.58 -5.36 -4.78
C ILE A 102 2.35 -5.07 -3.49
N TYR A 103 2.48 -3.79 -3.14
CA TYR A 103 3.21 -3.37 -1.95
C TYR A 103 2.58 -3.91 -0.66
N CYS A 104 1.25 -3.85 -0.55
CA CYS A 104 0.50 -4.40 0.57
C CYS A 104 0.67 -5.92 0.70
N LEU A 105 0.67 -6.65 -0.43
CA LEU A 105 0.90 -8.09 -0.45
C LEU A 105 2.32 -8.44 0.03
N LEU A 106 3.33 -7.67 -0.40
CA LEU A 106 4.71 -7.83 0.05
C LEU A 106 4.83 -7.62 1.57
N CYS A 107 4.26 -6.53 2.09
CA CYS A 107 4.22 -6.25 3.52
C CYS A 107 3.50 -7.37 4.29
N LYS A 108 2.33 -7.82 3.79
CA LYS A 108 1.54 -8.91 4.41
C LYS A 108 2.33 -10.20 4.54
N THR A 109 3.05 -10.59 3.49
CA THR A 109 3.86 -11.81 3.49
C THR A 109 4.96 -11.73 4.53
N LEU A 110 5.62 -10.58 4.66
CA LEU A 110 6.67 -10.36 5.66
C LEU A 110 6.12 -10.34 7.09
N CYS A 111 4.99 -9.65 7.32
CA CYS A 111 4.29 -9.68 8.61
C CYS A 111 3.91 -11.10 9.01
N ARG A 112 3.41 -11.92 8.07
CA ARG A 112 3.07 -13.32 8.33
C ARG A 112 4.31 -14.15 8.66
N ALA A 113 5.43 -13.93 7.96
CA ALA A 113 6.67 -14.62 8.24
C ALA A 113 7.17 -14.34 9.67
N LEU A 114 7.17 -13.08 10.10
CA LEU A 114 7.50 -12.70 11.48
C LEU A 114 6.52 -13.30 12.50
N SER A 115 5.21 -13.19 12.24
CA SER A 115 4.18 -13.73 13.11
C SER A 115 4.29 -15.25 13.29
N ASN A 116 4.65 -15.97 12.22
CA ASN A 116 4.92 -17.41 12.28
C ASN A 116 6.14 -17.73 13.16
N LEU A 117 7.23 -16.94 13.07
CA LEU A 117 8.38 -17.08 13.95
C LEU A 117 7.99 -16.83 15.42
N SER A 118 7.26 -15.75 15.71
CA SER A 118 6.74 -15.45 17.04
C SER A 118 5.93 -16.62 17.60
N THR A 119 4.98 -17.12 16.81
CA THR A 119 4.13 -18.25 17.20
C THR A 119 4.93 -19.53 17.42
N ALA A 120 5.94 -19.80 16.58
CA ALA A 120 6.82 -20.96 16.72
C ALA A 120 7.67 -20.87 18.00
N ILE A 121 8.14 -19.68 18.36
CA ILE A 121 8.82 -19.43 19.64
C ILE A 121 7.85 -19.70 20.78
N GLU A 122 6.67 -19.07 20.77
CA GLU A 122 5.71 -19.18 21.88
C GLU A 122 5.32 -20.61 22.20
N LYS A 123 5.05 -21.42 21.17
CA LYS A 123 4.70 -22.86 21.29
C LYS A 123 5.86 -23.75 21.73
N CYS A 124 7.10 -23.31 21.55
CA CYS A 124 8.28 -24.07 21.95
C CYS A 124 8.40 -24.13 23.48
N SER A 125 8.70 -25.29 24.06
CA SER A 125 9.02 -25.36 25.49
C SER A 125 10.40 -24.72 25.76
N PRO A 126 10.68 -24.23 26.99
CA PRO A 126 12.00 -23.70 27.31
C PRO A 126 13.15 -24.70 27.07
N GLN A 127 12.90 -25.99 27.30
CA GLN A 127 13.89 -27.06 27.09
C GLN A 127 14.19 -27.25 25.59
N GLN A 128 13.16 -27.19 24.74
CA GLN A 128 13.28 -27.30 23.28
C GLN A 128 13.92 -26.08 22.62
N PHE A 129 13.99 -24.93 23.32
CA PHE A 129 14.53 -23.68 22.79
C PHE A 129 16.08 -23.63 22.85
N THR A 130 16.74 -24.67 22.35
CA THR A 130 18.19 -24.88 22.39
C THR A 130 18.97 -23.82 21.62
N LEU A 131 20.29 -23.73 21.84
CA LEU A 131 21.17 -22.82 21.09
C LEU A 131 21.03 -23.02 19.57
N SER A 132 20.98 -24.27 19.10
CA SER A 132 20.76 -24.57 17.67
C SER A 132 19.43 -23.99 17.17
N ARG A 133 18.36 -24.16 17.95
CA ARG A 133 17.03 -23.62 17.61
C ARG A 133 17.01 -22.10 17.58
N GLN A 134 17.71 -21.45 18.50
CA GLN A 134 17.86 -20.00 18.55
C GLN A 134 18.58 -19.48 17.30
N VAL A 135 19.70 -20.11 16.92
CA VAL A 135 20.46 -19.78 15.71
C VAL A 135 19.59 -19.94 14.45
N ASP A 136 18.82 -21.02 14.35
CA ASP A 136 17.93 -21.24 13.21
C ASP A 136 16.85 -20.16 13.08
N ILE A 137 16.27 -19.74 14.21
CA ILE A 137 15.25 -18.68 14.25
C ILE A 137 15.85 -17.34 13.86
N ILE A 138 17.04 -17.01 14.38
CA ILE A 138 17.76 -15.78 14.04
C ILE A 138 18.14 -15.75 12.57
N LYS A 139 18.61 -16.88 12.03
CA LYS A 139 18.91 -16.98 10.60
C LYS A 139 17.68 -16.70 9.74
N GLN A 140 16.52 -17.24 10.11
CA GLN A 140 15.27 -16.95 9.41
C GLN A 140 14.85 -15.48 9.54
N GLU A 141 15.01 -14.89 10.72
CA GLU A 141 14.72 -13.48 10.95
C GLU A 141 15.63 -12.56 10.12
N LEU A 142 16.92 -12.85 10.04
CA LEU A 142 17.87 -12.09 9.24
C LEU A 142 17.54 -12.12 7.74
N GLU A 143 17.05 -13.27 7.25
CA GLU A 143 16.55 -13.39 5.89
C GLU A 143 15.31 -12.52 5.66
N ILE A 144 14.37 -12.49 6.61
CA ILE A 144 13.22 -11.58 6.56
C ILE A 144 13.71 -10.13 6.54
N ASN A 145 14.59 -9.73 7.46
CA ASN A 145 15.14 -8.37 7.54
C ASN A 145 15.81 -7.95 6.21
N ARG A 146 16.55 -8.86 5.58
CA ARG A 146 17.16 -8.63 4.26
C ARG A 146 16.11 -8.33 3.19
N VAL A 147 15.02 -9.09 3.16
CA VAL A 147 13.90 -8.86 2.23
C VAL A 147 13.19 -7.54 2.51
N VAL A 148 13.04 -7.15 3.78
CA VAL A 148 12.51 -5.82 4.16
C VAL A 148 13.39 -4.69 3.61
N ARG A 149 14.71 -4.82 3.71
CA ARG A 149 15.64 -3.82 3.15
C ARG A 149 15.52 -3.71 1.63
N TYR A 150 15.33 -4.82 0.92
CA TYR A 150 15.06 -4.78 -0.52
C TYR A 150 13.72 -4.11 -0.82
N LEU A 151 12.67 -4.44 -0.07
CA LEU A 151 11.37 -3.78 -0.19
C LEU A 151 11.49 -2.26 -0.02
N GLN A 152 12.18 -1.81 1.03
CA GLN A 152 12.46 -0.39 1.28
C GLN A 152 13.24 0.23 0.11
N ALA A 153 14.35 -0.38 -0.34
CA ALA A 153 15.17 0.16 -1.43
C ALA A 153 14.39 0.31 -2.74
N ILE A 154 13.52 -0.65 -3.06
CA ILE A 154 12.74 -0.64 -4.31
C ILE A 154 11.58 0.36 -4.22
N PHE A 155 10.86 0.37 -3.10
CA PHE A 155 9.60 1.09 -2.96
C PHE A 155 9.71 2.42 -2.21
N SER A 156 10.87 2.85 -1.72
CA SER A 156 10.98 4.12 -0.99
C SER A 156 10.46 5.33 -1.78
N VAL A 157 10.89 5.51 -3.04
CA VAL A 157 10.37 6.59 -3.90
C VAL A 157 8.95 6.29 -4.40
N PRO A 158 8.64 5.08 -4.95
CA PRO A 158 7.28 4.75 -5.37
C PRO A 158 6.22 4.98 -4.28
N SER A 159 6.48 4.53 -3.05
CA SER A 159 5.55 4.63 -1.92
C SER A 159 5.24 6.08 -1.52
N LEU A 160 6.23 6.98 -1.58
CA LEU A 160 6.02 8.42 -1.42
C LEU A 160 5.08 8.96 -2.51
N LEU A 161 5.37 8.63 -3.78
CA LEU A 161 4.56 9.08 -4.91
C LEU A 161 3.13 8.54 -4.86
N LEU A 162 2.93 7.31 -4.40
CA LEU A 162 1.61 6.71 -4.17
C LEU A 162 0.84 7.47 -3.08
N SER A 163 1.52 7.80 -1.98
CA SER A 163 0.93 8.58 -0.88
C SER A 163 0.48 9.96 -1.35
N ILE A 164 1.34 10.67 -2.08
CA ILE A 164 1.03 11.98 -2.66
C ILE A 164 -0.11 11.88 -3.67
N ALA A 165 -0.14 10.84 -4.51
CA ALA A 165 -1.20 10.66 -5.50
C ALA A 165 -2.56 10.47 -4.83
N HIS A 166 -2.68 9.59 -3.83
CA HIS A 166 -3.93 9.40 -3.11
C HIS A 166 -4.34 10.65 -2.34
N PHE A 167 -3.43 11.25 -1.58
CA PHE A 167 -3.72 12.45 -0.79
C PHE A 167 -4.11 13.65 -1.69
N GLY A 168 -3.34 13.89 -2.75
CA GLY A 168 -3.61 14.98 -3.69
C GLY A 168 -4.95 14.82 -4.42
N VAL A 169 -5.31 13.59 -4.82
CA VAL A 169 -6.62 13.33 -5.43
C VAL A 169 -7.75 13.53 -4.42
N PHE A 170 -7.56 13.12 -3.16
CA PHE A 170 -8.56 13.33 -2.10
C PHE A 170 -8.85 14.82 -1.90
N ILE A 171 -7.80 15.63 -1.70
CA ILE A 171 -7.93 17.09 -1.52
C ILE A 171 -8.51 17.75 -2.78
N SER A 172 -8.08 17.35 -3.97
CA SER A 172 -8.61 17.89 -5.24
C SER A 172 -10.10 17.56 -5.42
N ALA A 173 -10.52 16.36 -5.04
CA ALA A 173 -11.92 15.96 -5.08
C ALA A 173 -12.76 16.81 -4.13
N LEU A 174 -12.31 17.00 -2.88
CA LEU A 174 -12.94 17.89 -1.92
C LEU A 174 -13.05 19.32 -2.45
N GLY A 175 -11.94 19.92 -2.91
CA GLY A 175 -11.95 21.27 -3.47
C GLY A 175 -12.88 21.44 -4.67
N THR A 176 -13.04 20.39 -5.48
CA THR A 176 -14.01 20.40 -6.59
C THR A 176 -15.45 20.41 -6.08
N SER A 177 -15.77 19.68 -5.00
CA SER A 177 -17.14 19.65 -4.46
C SER A 177 -17.63 20.99 -3.91
N PHE A 178 -16.73 21.85 -3.42
CA PHE A 178 -17.08 23.19 -2.92
C PHE A 178 -17.27 24.23 -4.03
N ASN A 179 -16.71 24.01 -5.22
CA ASN A 179 -16.75 24.97 -6.33
C ASN A 179 -17.85 24.70 -7.37
N VAL A 180 -18.65 23.63 -7.20
CA VAL A 180 -19.72 23.29 -8.14
C VAL A 180 -21.04 23.91 -7.68
N PRO A 181 -21.68 24.77 -8.48
CA PRO A 181 -23.02 25.29 -8.17
C PRO A 181 -24.00 24.14 -7.95
N THR A 182 -24.83 24.23 -6.92
CA THR A 182 -25.80 23.18 -6.52
C THR A 182 -26.73 22.74 -7.67
N LEU A 183 -27.07 23.65 -8.58
CA LEU A 183 -27.86 23.35 -9.79
C LEU A 183 -27.16 22.45 -10.82
N LYS A 184 -25.84 22.25 -10.75
CA LYS A 184 -25.06 21.42 -11.68
C LYS A 184 -24.71 20.04 -11.11
N ILE A 185 -25.22 19.68 -9.94
CA ILE A 185 -24.96 18.39 -9.29
C ILE A 185 -25.85 17.31 -9.92
N GLY A 186 -25.35 16.68 -10.99
CA GLY A 186 -25.97 15.49 -11.59
C GLY A 186 -25.54 14.19 -10.91
N TRP A 187 -26.31 13.11 -11.09
CA TRP A 187 -26.01 11.78 -10.54
C TRP A 187 -24.58 11.30 -10.85
N TYR A 188 -24.09 11.57 -12.07
CA TYR A 188 -22.75 11.18 -12.51
C TYR A 188 -21.67 11.85 -11.65
N PHE A 189 -21.86 13.12 -11.30
CA PHE A 189 -20.93 13.86 -10.45
C PHE A 189 -20.87 13.24 -9.06
N VAL A 190 -22.04 12.98 -8.45
CA VAL A 190 -22.15 12.38 -7.10
C VAL A 190 -21.44 11.02 -7.05
N ILE A 191 -21.75 10.12 -7.98
CA ILE A 191 -21.13 8.77 -7.98
C ILE A 191 -19.62 8.88 -8.22
N LYS A 192 -19.18 9.68 -9.20
CA LYS A 192 -17.75 9.86 -9.49
C LYS A 192 -17.00 10.41 -8.28
N PHE A 193 -17.56 11.43 -7.63
CA PHE A 193 -16.99 12.06 -6.45
C PHE A 193 -16.84 11.05 -5.31
N SER A 194 -17.92 10.35 -4.95
CA SER A 194 -17.91 9.35 -3.88
C SER A 194 -16.92 8.21 -4.15
N LEU A 195 -16.88 7.67 -5.37
CA LEU A 195 -15.91 6.64 -5.74
C LEU A 195 -14.47 7.14 -5.68
N THR A 196 -14.22 8.38 -6.10
CA THR A 196 -12.86 8.97 -6.09
C THR A 196 -12.37 9.20 -4.66
N LEU A 197 -13.22 9.72 -3.77
CA LEU A 197 -12.92 9.89 -2.36
C LEU A 197 -12.70 8.55 -1.66
N ALA A 198 -13.62 7.60 -1.84
CA ALA A 198 -13.49 6.27 -1.25
C ALA A 198 -12.19 5.59 -1.72
N ASN A 199 -11.90 5.63 -3.02
CA ASN A 199 -10.68 5.04 -3.57
C ASN A 199 -9.41 5.67 -3.00
N SER A 200 -9.34 7.00 -2.95
CA SER A 200 -8.17 7.71 -2.45
C SER A 200 -7.95 7.47 -0.96
N PHE A 201 -9.02 7.54 -0.17
CA PHE A 201 -8.95 7.32 1.27
C PHE A 201 -8.62 5.86 1.63
N ILE A 202 -9.38 4.89 1.09
CA ILE A 202 -9.16 3.46 1.37
C ILE A 202 -7.78 3.04 0.87
N GLY A 203 -7.36 3.51 -0.30
CA GLY A 203 -6.03 3.23 -0.84
C GLY A 203 -4.92 3.71 0.08
N LEU A 204 -4.98 4.96 0.54
CA LEU A 204 -4.00 5.54 1.45
C LEU A 204 -3.98 4.84 2.82
N VAL A 205 -5.15 4.62 3.42
CA VAL A 205 -5.25 3.95 4.74
C VAL A 205 -4.74 2.52 4.66
N THR A 206 -5.15 1.75 3.65
CA THR A 206 -4.69 0.36 3.47
C THR A 206 -3.19 0.31 3.28
N PHE A 207 -2.64 1.18 2.42
CA PHE A 207 -1.21 1.31 2.18
C PHE A 207 -0.43 1.56 3.48
N LEU A 208 -0.84 2.55 4.27
CA LEU A 208 -0.18 2.91 5.54
C LEU A 208 -0.35 1.82 6.60
N TRP A 209 -1.53 1.22 6.69
CA TRP A 209 -1.83 0.16 7.65
C TRP A 209 -0.96 -1.07 7.45
N MET A 210 -0.82 -1.48 6.18
CA MET A 210 -0.02 -2.67 5.84
C MET A 210 1.48 -2.42 6.05
N ALA A 211 1.98 -1.25 5.67
CA ALA A 211 3.37 -0.87 5.92
C ALA A 211 3.68 -0.75 7.42
N GLY A 212 2.79 -0.08 8.17
CA GLY A 212 2.94 0.14 9.61
C GLY A 212 2.75 -1.13 10.46
N GLY A 213 2.17 -2.20 9.91
CA GLY A 213 2.06 -3.47 10.62
C GLY A 213 3.38 -4.25 10.74
N LEU A 214 4.36 -3.96 9.88
CA LEU A 214 5.65 -4.64 9.88
C LEU A 214 6.49 -4.39 11.14
N PRO A 215 6.72 -3.13 11.59
CA PRO A 215 7.41 -2.88 12.85
C PRO A 215 6.65 -3.44 14.06
N ASP A 216 5.32 -3.46 14.04
CA ASP A 216 4.51 -4.05 15.12
C ASP A 216 4.75 -5.56 15.25
N GLU A 217 4.77 -6.31 14.14
CA GLU A 217 5.05 -7.75 14.16
C GLU A 217 6.51 -8.04 14.53
N ALA A 218 7.45 -7.20 14.11
CA ALA A 218 8.86 -7.31 14.53
C ALA A 218 9.04 -7.09 16.04
N ALA A 219 8.31 -6.14 16.62
CA ALA A 219 8.32 -5.91 18.07
C ALA A 219 7.78 -7.11 18.84
N LYS A 220 6.65 -7.68 18.40
CA LYS A 220 6.08 -8.92 18.99
C LYS A 220 7.05 -10.09 18.90
N PHE A 221 7.73 -10.26 17.77
CA PHE A 221 8.76 -11.28 17.61
C PHE A 221 9.89 -11.10 18.62
N LYS A 222 10.44 -9.88 18.73
CA LYS A 222 11.53 -9.56 19.66
C LYS A 222 11.10 -9.82 21.12
N GLU A 223 9.88 -9.45 21.47
CA GLU A 223 9.30 -9.72 22.79
C GLU A 223 9.14 -11.23 23.05
N ALA A 224 8.57 -11.98 22.09
CA ALA A 224 8.41 -13.42 22.21
C ALA A 224 9.75 -14.15 22.39
N PHE A 225 10.78 -13.75 21.63
CA PHE A 225 12.14 -14.26 21.73
C PHE A 225 12.74 -13.98 23.11
N ARG A 226 12.72 -12.71 23.56
CA ARG A 226 13.20 -12.28 24.89
C ARG A 226 12.52 -13.05 26.01
N ARG A 227 11.19 -13.12 25.98
CA ARG A 227 10.40 -13.82 27.00
C ARG A 227 10.78 -15.30 27.07
N LYS A 228 11.03 -15.96 25.93
CA LYS A 228 11.43 -17.36 25.90
C LYS A 228 12.84 -17.59 26.44
N ILE A 229 13.79 -16.71 26.11
CA ILE A 229 15.14 -16.72 26.71
C ILE A 229 15.04 -16.59 28.23
N SER A 230 14.29 -15.61 28.74
CA SER A 230 14.13 -15.43 30.19
C SER A 230 13.51 -16.66 30.87
N GLN A 231 12.48 -17.27 30.27
CA GLN A 231 11.88 -18.51 30.78
C GLN A 231 12.90 -19.66 30.84
N ARG A 232 13.78 -19.75 29.84
CA ARG A 232 14.80 -20.80 29.74
C ARG A 232 15.91 -20.61 30.77
N VAL A 233 16.38 -19.38 30.99
CA VAL A 233 17.35 -19.05 32.06
C VAL A 233 16.78 -19.43 33.43
N MET A 234 15.53 -19.07 33.71
CA MET A 234 14.84 -19.45 34.95
C MET A 234 14.71 -20.97 35.12
N PHE A 235 14.44 -21.70 34.03
CA PHE A 235 14.25 -23.15 34.06
C PHE A 235 15.56 -23.93 34.21
N LEU A 236 16.60 -23.58 33.44
CA LEU A 236 17.85 -24.33 33.39
C LEU A 236 18.87 -23.92 34.45
N ARG A 237 18.69 -22.77 35.13
CA ARG A 237 19.62 -22.20 36.12
C ARG A 237 21.09 -22.16 35.64
N LYS A 238 21.31 -22.12 34.33
CA LYS A 238 22.63 -22.00 33.71
C LYS A 238 22.77 -20.61 33.11
N GLU A 239 23.75 -19.86 33.59
CA GLU A 239 24.11 -18.52 33.08
C GLU A 239 24.87 -18.56 31.74
N GLU A 240 25.29 -19.74 31.28
CA GLU A 240 26.11 -19.91 30.07
C GLU A 240 25.36 -19.74 28.73
N GLU A 241 24.21 -19.07 28.72
CA GLU A 241 23.52 -18.80 27.46
C GLU A 241 24.04 -17.52 26.81
N ILE A 242 24.69 -17.69 25.66
CA ILE A 242 25.05 -16.62 24.73
C ILE A 242 23.82 -15.73 24.54
N HIS A 243 23.94 -14.44 24.86
CA HIS A 243 22.87 -13.45 24.71
C HIS A 243 22.61 -13.16 23.23
N PHE A 244 21.94 -14.09 22.56
CA PHE A 244 21.66 -13.99 21.14
C PHE A 244 20.72 -12.84 20.78
N GLU A 245 20.05 -12.28 21.77
CA GLU A 245 19.24 -11.07 21.65
C GLU A 245 20.01 -9.89 21.04
N LYS A 246 21.33 -9.79 21.30
CA LYS A 246 22.18 -8.74 20.73
C LYS A 246 22.33 -8.83 19.21
N TYR A 247 22.06 -9.99 18.62
CA TYR A 247 22.11 -10.18 17.16
C TYR A 247 20.77 -9.93 16.49
N LEU A 248 19.69 -9.68 17.25
CA LEU A 248 18.41 -9.32 16.67
C LEU A 248 18.45 -7.87 16.18
N PRO A 249 18.09 -7.62 14.90
CA PRO A 249 17.86 -6.30 14.37
C PRO A 249 16.95 -5.44 15.26
N ASP A 250 17.19 -4.13 15.23
CA ASP A 250 16.28 -3.20 15.88
C ASP A 250 14.96 -3.08 15.14
N VAL A 251 13.89 -2.82 15.88
CA VAL A 251 12.54 -2.63 15.32
C VAL A 251 12.52 -1.49 14.28
N SER A 252 13.40 -0.50 14.45
CA SER A 252 13.59 0.59 13.48
C SER A 252 14.00 0.11 12.09
N SER A 253 14.70 -1.04 11.98
CA SER A 253 15.07 -1.63 10.69
C SER A 253 13.88 -2.18 9.89
N TYR A 254 12.72 -2.29 10.54
CA TYR A 254 11.46 -2.71 9.94
C TYR A 254 10.54 -1.55 9.57
N VAL A 255 10.90 -0.31 9.94
CA VAL A 255 10.10 0.87 9.62
C VAL A 255 10.35 1.28 8.17
N LEU A 256 9.32 1.15 7.34
CA LEU A 256 9.37 1.56 5.93
C LEU A 256 9.16 3.08 5.81
N SER A 257 9.81 3.69 4.82
CA SER A 257 9.75 5.15 4.61
C SER A 257 9.65 5.55 3.14
N GLY A 258 8.88 6.61 2.90
CA GLY A 258 8.80 7.31 1.64
C GLY A 258 9.95 8.29 1.50
N TRP A 259 11.02 7.89 0.82
CA TRP A 259 12.26 8.65 0.62
C TRP A 259 12.87 9.23 1.91
N ASN A 260 12.71 8.56 3.06
CA ASN A 260 13.09 9.07 4.39
C ASN A 260 12.43 10.40 4.80
N ILE A 261 11.40 10.84 4.08
CA ILE A 261 10.62 12.04 4.40
C ILE A 261 9.42 11.65 5.28
N ILE A 262 8.72 10.58 4.89
CA ILE A 262 7.52 10.10 5.60
C ILE A 262 7.78 8.69 6.08
N TYR A 263 7.65 8.46 7.38
CA TYR A 263 7.73 7.12 7.97
C TYR A 263 6.33 6.50 8.05
N PHE A 264 6.20 5.28 7.56
CA PHE A 264 4.93 4.58 7.51
C PHE A 264 4.72 3.80 8.81
N GLN A 265 4.01 4.42 9.75
CA GLN A 265 3.58 3.82 11.00
C GLN A 265 2.06 3.85 11.09
N ARG A 266 1.47 3.01 11.95
CA ARG A 266 0.02 3.08 12.19
C ARG A 266 -0.41 4.41 12.80
N SER A 267 0.45 5.05 13.60
CA SER A 267 0.25 6.42 14.10
C SER A 267 0.10 7.44 12.96
N SER A 268 0.77 7.25 11.82
CA SER A 268 0.66 8.11 10.65
C SER A 268 -0.77 8.13 10.06
N ILE A 269 -1.58 7.09 10.29
CA ILE A 269 -2.98 7.04 9.84
C ILE A 269 -3.81 8.08 10.57
N LEU A 270 -3.60 8.25 11.89
CA LEU A 270 -4.30 9.25 12.68
C LEU A 270 -3.91 10.66 12.22
N ALA A 271 -2.63 10.88 11.93
CA ALA A 271 -2.14 12.15 11.38
C ALA A 271 -2.80 12.46 10.02
N VAL A 272 -2.92 11.47 9.13
CA VAL A 272 -3.62 11.62 7.86
C VAL A 272 -5.11 11.94 8.09
N ALA A 273 -5.80 11.17 8.93
CA ALA A 273 -7.22 11.39 9.22
C ALA A 273 -7.46 12.80 9.82
N GLY A 274 -6.62 13.22 10.76
CA GLY A 274 -6.66 14.56 11.36
C GLY A 274 -6.43 15.65 10.31
N THR A 275 -5.41 15.48 9.45
CA THR A 275 -5.12 16.43 8.36
C THR A 275 -6.30 16.55 7.39
N LEU A 276 -6.90 15.43 7.01
CA LEU A 276 -8.08 15.41 6.13
C LEU A 276 -9.28 16.10 6.79
N LEU A 277 -9.51 15.86 8.08
CA LEU A 277 -10.56 16.54 8.85
C LEU A 277 -10.32 18.05 8.88
N THR A 278 -9.09 18.49 9.18
CA THR A 278 -8.72 19.91 9.22
C THR A 278 -8.94 20.59 7.87
N TYR A 279 -8.46 20.00 6.76
CA TYR A 279 -8.68 20.57 5.44
C TYR A 279 -10.16 20.58 5.05
N THR A 280 -10.93 19.56 5.42
CA THR A 280 -12.37 19.54 5.17
C THR A 280 -13.08 20.67 5.92
N ILE A 281 -12.76 20.87 7.22
CA ILE A 281 -13.31 21.97 8.02
C ILE A 281 -12.91 23.33 7.45
N LEU A 282 -11.64 23.50 7.07
CA LEU A 282 -11.12 24.75 6.51
C LEU A 282 -11.72 25.08 5.13
N LEU A 283 -12.19 24.09 4.38
CA LEU A 283 -12.89 24.31 3.12
C LEU A 283 -14.39 24.55 3.30
N ILE A 284 -14.97 24.15 4.44
CA ILE A 284 -16.38 24.38 4.78
C ILE A 284 -16.59 25.78 5.38
N ASN A 285 -15.64 26.25 6.20
CA ASN A 285 -15.66 27.55 6.87
C ASN A 285 -15.07 28.66 6.00
#